data_AF-Q7W121-F1
#
_entry.id   AF-Q7W121-F1
#
_cell.length_a   1.000
_cell.length_b   1.000
_cell.length_c   1.000
_cell.angle_alpha   90.00
_cell.angle_beta   90.00
_cell.angle_gamma   90.00
#
_symmetry.space_group_name_H-M   'P 1'
#
loop_
_entity.id
_entity.type
_entity.pdbx_description
1 polymer ?
#
loop_
_entity_poly.entity_id
_entity_poly.type
_entity_poly.pdbx_seq_one_letter_code
_entity_poly.pdbx_strand_id
1 'polypeptide(L)' 'MIKRFLQNRMSYLGLSFVLFIAALPLISIGAAGPSRGLFWLGFVSMGVAAAIPPVQRLLYPPKAS' A
#
# COMPACT_ATOMS: atom_id res chain seq x y z
N MET A 1 -9.19 9.99 -17.62
CA MET A 1 -9.62 8.61 -17.28
C MET A 1 -9.05 8.09 -15.95
N ILE A 2 -7.86 8.49 -15.50
CA ILE A 2 -7.25 8.08 -14.21
C ILE A 2 -8.12 8.41 -12.97
N LYS A 3 -8.86 9.52 -12.98
CA LYS A 3 -9.69 9.95 -11.82
C LYS A 3 -10.82 8.97 -11.44
N ARG A 4 -11.39 8.22 -12.40
CA ARG A 4 -12.47 7.24 -12.11
C ARG A 4 -11.94 5.94 -11.50
N PHE A 5 -10.70 5.56 -11.81
CA PHE A 5 -10.10 4.35 -11.25
C PHE A 5 -9.73 4.54 -9.77
N LEU A 6 -9.32 5.76 -9.39
CA LEU A 6 -9.04 6.16 -8.01
C LEU A 6 -10.31 6.54 -7.20
N GLN A 7 -11.50 6.24 -7.68
CA GLN A 7 -12.74 6.56 -6.95
C GLN A 7 -13.48 5.30 -6.46
N ASN A 8 -13.04 4.12 -6.88
CA ASN A 8 -13.69 2.87 -6.53
C ASN A 8 -13.02 2.23 -5.31
N ARG A 9 -13.80 1.82 -4.30
CA ARG A 9 -13.25 1.24 -3.06
C ARG A 9 -12.34 0.02 -3.34
N MET A 10 -12.71 -0.77 -4.33
CA MET A 10 -11.96 -1.95 -4.76
C MET A 10 -10.60 -1.62 -5.36
N SER A 11 -10.46 -0.47 -6.02
CA SER A 11 -9.18 -0.07 -6.63
C SER A 11 -8.15 0.35 -5.57
N TYR A 12 -8.56 1.02 -4.49
CA TYR A 12 -7.67 1.34 -3.37
C TYR A 12 -7.24 0.09 -2.61
N LEU A 13 -8.16 -0.85 -2.42
CA LEU A 13 -7.84 -2.13 -1.80
C LEU A 13 -6.86 -2.93 -2.66
N GLY A 14 -7.10 -2.98 -3.97
CA GLY A 14 -6.19 -3.59 -4.94
C GLY A 14 -4.81 -2.93 -4.94
N LEU A 15 -4.75 -1.59 -4.92
CA LEU A 15 -3.48 -0.85 -4.85
C LEU A 15 -2.71 -1.17 -3.57
N SER A 16 -3.40 -1.21 -2.43
CA SER A 16 -2.80 -1.58 -1.13
C SER A 16 -2.22 -3.00 -1.17
N PHE A 17 -2.96 -3.93 -1.78
CA PHE A 17 -2.53 -5.32 -1.90
C PHE A 17 -1.31 -5.48 -2.81
N VAL A 18 -1.27 -4.76 -3.93
CA VAL A 18 -0.10 -4.76 -4.83
C VAL A 18 1.12 -4.16 -4.14
N LEU A 19 0.96 -3.04 -3.43
CA LEU A 19 2.04 -2.43 -2.63
C LEU A 19 2.55 -3.39 -1.55
N PHE A 20 1.65 -4.12 -0.89
CA PHE A 20 2.02 -5.12 0.10
C PHE A 20 2.80 -6.28 -0.52
N ILE A 21 2.33 -6.85 -1.62
CA ILE A 21 3.04 -7.94 -2.32
C ILE A 21 4.42 -7.49 -2.79
N ALA A 22 4.55 -6.27 -3.31
CA ALA A 22 5.83 -5.72 -3.76
C ALA A 22 6.78 -5.44 -2.59
N ALA A 23 6.27 -5.10 -1.41
CA ALA A 23 7.09 -4.86 -0.23
C ALA A 23 7.83 -6.12 0.24
N LEU A 24 7.21 -7.30 0.16
CA LEU A 24 7.79 -8.57 0.64
C LEU A 24 9.16 -8.91 -0.03
N PRO A 25 9.27 -8.98 -1.37
CA PRO A 25 10.55 -9.23 -2.02
C PRO A 25 11.54 -8.08 -1.81
N LEU A 26 11.09 -6.82 -1.74
CA LEU A 26 11.98 -5.69 -1.47
C LEU A 26 12.63 -5.78 -0.08
N ILE A 27 11.84 -6.09 0.94
CA ILE A 27 12.33 -6.29 2.31
C ILE A 27 13.29 -7.49 2.35
N SER A 28 12.92 -8.60 1.69
CA SER A 28 13.75 -9.81 1.64
C SER A 28 15.12 -9.56 0.98
N ILE A 29 15.14 -8.93 -0.20
CA ILE A 29 16.37 -8.57 -0.92
C ILE A 29 17.20 -7.56 -0.11
N GLY A 30 16.55 -6.56 0.47
CA GLY A 30 17.22 -5.55 1.29
C GLY A 30 17.76 -6.07 2.62
N ALA A 31 17.18 -7.13 3.17
CA ALA A 31 17.65 -7.80 4.39
C ALA A 31 18.84 -8.74 4.12
N ALA A 32 18.87 -9.38 2.95
CA ALA A 32 19.93 -10.30 2.56
C ALA A 32 21.17 -9.62 1.93
N GLY A 33 21.03 -8.39 1.42
CA GLY A 33 22.09 -7.65 0.72
C GLY A 33 22.68 -6.47 1.51
N PRO A 34 23.75 -5.83 0.98
CA PRO A 34 24.32 -4.61 1.58
C PRO A 34 23.41 -3.38 1.43
N SER A 35 22.36 -3.50 0.63
CA SER A 35 21.47 -2.42 0.21
C SER A 35 20.37 -2.13 1.24
N ARG A 36 20.76 -1.53 2.37
CA ARG A 36 19.82 -1.01 3.39
C ARG A 36 18.71 -0.13 2.80
N GLY A 37 18.97 0.55 1.68
CA GLY A 37 17.97 1.37 0.98
C GLY A 37 16.76 0.55 0.47
N LEU A 38 16.98 -0.65 -0.07
CA LEU A 38 15.90 -1.52 -0.55
C LEU A 38 15.02 -2.02 0.59
N PHE A 39 15.64 -2.31 1.74
CA PHE A 39 14.94 -2.69 2.97
C PHE A 39 13.98 -1.58 3.42
N TRP A 40 14.47 -0.35 3.53
CA TRP A 40 13.65 0.79 3.94
C TRP A 40 12.56 1.10 2.91
N LEU A 41 12.83 0.96 1.62
CA LEU A 41 11.85 1.21 0.56
C LEU A 41 10.72 0.18 0.62
N GLY A 42 11.05 -1.10 0.87
CA GLY A 42 10.06 -2.14 1.14
C GLY A 42 9.25 -1.86 2.41
N PHE A 43 9.92 -1.45 3.49
CA PHE A 43 9.26 -1.13 4.75
C PHE A 43 8.29 0.06 4.64
N VAL A 44 8.69 1.13 3.95
CA VAL A 44 7.83 2.28 3.65
C VAL A 44 6.65 1.86 2.78
N SER A 45 6.88 1.03 1.76
CA SER A 45 5.82 0.52 0.88
C SER A 45 4.79 -0.31 1.66
N MET A 46 5.25 -1.13 2.61
CA MET A 46 4.40 -1.89 3.52
C MET A 46 3.59 -0.98 4.45
N GLY A 47 4.23 0.05 5.02
CA GLY A 47 3.55 1.04 5.85
C GLY A 47 2.45 1.79 5.10
N VAL A 48 2.73 2.21 3.86
CA VAL A 48 1.75 2.87 2.99
C VAL A 48 0.61 1.90 2.64
N ALA A 49 0.92 0.66 2.28
CA ALA A 49 -0.09 -0.37 2.02
C ALA A 49 -1.04 -0.58 3.20
N ALA A 50 -0.51 -0.64 4.42
CA ALA A 50 -1.29 -0.79 5.64
C ALA A 50 -2.11 0.46 6.00
N ALA A 51 -1.61 1.65 5.66
CA ALA A 51 -2.26 2.92 5.95
C ALA A 51 -3.41 3.25 4.99
N ILE A 52 -3.40 2.78 3.75
CA ILE A 52 -4.44 3.08 2.76
C ILE A 52 -5.85 2.67 3.24
N PRO A 53 -6.12 1.43 3.71
CA PRO A 53 -7.45 1.04 4.18
C PRO A 53 -8.02 1.89 5.34
N PRO A 54 -7.29 2.16 6.44
CA PRO A 54 -7.79 3.01 7.51
C PRO A 54 -7.95 4.47 7.09
N VAL A 55 -7.02 5.04 6.32
CA VAL A 55 -7.13 6.42 5.80
C VAL A 55 -8.34 6.54 4.89
N GLN A 56 -8.58 5.53 4.04
CA GLN A 56 -9.76 5.50 3.17
C GLN A 56 -11.06 5.43 3.98
N ARG A 57 -11.10 4.64 5.07
CA ARG A 57 -12.27 4.57 5.97
C ARG A 57 -12.51 5.90 6.69
N LEU A 58 -11.45 6.62 7.06
CA LEU A 58 -11.54 7.92 7.73
C LEU A 58 -12.05 9.02 6.78
N LEU A 59 -11.55 9.05 5.54
CA LEU A 59 -11.92 10.06 4.55
C LEU A 59 -13.27 9.78 3.87
N TYR A 60 -13.65 8.51 3.75
CA TYR A 60 -14.90 8.07 3.12
C TYR A 60 -15.67 7.12 4.03
N PRO A 61 -16.17 7.61 5.18
CA PRO A 61 -16.92 6.77 6.10
C PRO A 61 -18.08 6.08 5.37
N PRO A 62 -18.36 4.79 5.66
CA PRO A 62 -19.55 4.15 5.13
C PRO A 62 -20.77 4.98 5.53
N LYS A 63 -21.62 5.29 4.53
CA LYS A 63 -22.88 5.99 4.77
C LYS A 63 -23.64 5.19 5.82
N ALA A 64 -23.87 5.77 6.99
CA ALA A 64 -24.66 5.13 8.03
C ALA A 64 -26.07 4.93 7.46
N SER A 65 -26.42 3.66 7.24
CA SER A 65 -27.76 3.22 6.84
C SER A 65 -28.73 3.40 8.01
#